data_AF-A0A512LAI2-F1
#
_entry.id   AF-A0A512LAI2-F1
#
_cell.length_a   1.000
_cell.length_b   1.000
_cell.length_c   1.000
_cell.angle_alpha   90.00
_cell.angle_beta   90.00
_cell.angle_gamma   90.00
#
_symmetry.space_group_name_H-M   'P 1'
#
loop_
_entity.id
_entity.type
_entity.pdbx_description
1 polymer ?
#
loop_
_entity_poly.entity_id
_entity_poly.type
_entity_poly.pdbx_seq_one_letter_code
_entity_poly.pdbx_strand_id
1 'polypeptide(L)'
;MGLDKLAPRKAEQELSAGLKNYENGHYQMAAKYLQNALNNGLTFKSDQVTAHKYLAFIDCVSEREKQCREQFKRALEINPGFELSAAEAGHPIWGPVFRKVQAEQSQQKR
;
A
#
# COMPACT_ATOMS: atom_id res chain seq x y z
N MET A 1 7.72 -25.38 -19.82
CA MET A 1 7.52 -23.94 -19.55
C MET A 1 7.92 -23.71 -18.10
N GLY A 2 9.05 -23.02 -17.89
CA GLY A 2 9.89 -23.12 -16.70
C GLY A 2 9.32 -22.51 -15.42
N LEU A 3 9.61 -23.17 -14.30
CA LEU A 3 9.34 -22.77 -12.92
C LEU A 3 10.26 -21.60 -12.47
N ASP A 4 11.12 -21.11 -13.37
CA ASP A 4 12.07 -20.01 -13.17
C ASP A 4 11.40 -18.62 -13.02
N LYS A 5 10.08 -18.52 -13.26
CA LYS A 5 9.29 -17.29 -13.06
C LYS A 5 8.83 -17.08 -11.61
N LEU A 6 9.13 -18.02 -10.71
CA LEU A 6 8.72 -18.02 -9.29
C LEU A 6 9.83 -17.60 -8.32
N ALA A 7 11.05 -17.36 -8.79
CA ALA A 7 11.99 -16.58 -7.97
C ALA A 7 11.33 -15.22 -7.71
N PRO A 8 11.21 -14.75 -6.44
CA PRO A 8 10.64 -13.44 -6.17
C PRO A 8 11.43 -12.46 -7.00
N ARG A 9 10.76 -11.81 -7.97
CA ARG A 9 11.44 -10.86 -8.83
C ARG A 9 11.87 -9.73 -7.94
N LYS A 10 12.82 -8.93 -8.42
CA LYS A 10 13.38 -7.83 -7.64
C LYS A 10 12.28 -6.97 -6.96
N ALA A 11 11.16 -6.77 -7.63
CA ALA A 11 9.99 -6.07 -7.10
C ALA A 11 9.38 -6.76 -5.85
N GLU A 12 9.12 -8.07 -5.89
CA GLU A 12 8.56 -8.80 -4.73
C GLU A 12 9.56 -8.89 -3.57
N GLN A 13 10.87 -8.96 -3.86
CA GLN A 13 11.91 -8.88 -2.83
C GLN A 13 11.90 -7.52 -2.13
N GLU A 14 11.77 -6.44 -2.89
CA GLU A 14 11.67 -5.09 -2.34
C GLU A 14 10.36 -4.89 -1.56
N LEU A 15 9.25 -5.48 -2.00
CA LEU A 15 8.00 -5.47 -1.23
C LEU A 15 8.23 -6.14 0.14
N SER A 16 8.77 -7.36 0.15
CA SER A 16 9.06 -8.08 1.39
C SER A 16 10.01 -7.30 2.30
N ALA A 17 11.05 -6.69 1.75
CA ALA A 17 11.97 -5.83 2.49
C ALA A 17 11.27 -4.59 3.06
N GLY A 18 10.35 -3.98 2.30
CA GLY A 18 9.56 -2.84 2.74
C GLY A 18 8.65 -3.17 3.91
N LEU A 19 7.93 -4.29 3.83
CA LEU A 19 7.07 -4.80 4.91
C LEU A 19 7.87 -5.09 6.18
N LYS A 20 9.00 -5.79 6.05
CA LYS A 20 9.89 -6.06 7.18
C LYS A 20 10.41 -4.77 7.82
N ASN A 21 10.79 -3.76 7.04
CA ASN A 21 11.22 -2.48 7.60
C ASN A 21 10.08 -1.75 8.31
N TYR A 22 8.85 -1.85 7.81
CA TYR A 22 7.68 -1.25 8.47
C TYR A 22 7.43 -1.89 9.84
N GLU A 23 7.46 -3.21 9.92
CA GLU A 23 7.29 -3.96 11.18
C GLU A 23 8.38 -3.63 12.21
N ASN A 24 9.59 -3.35 11.74
CA ASN A 24 10.71 -2.91 12.60
C ASN A 24 10.67 -1.41 12.95
N GLY A 25 9.63 -0.68 12.53
CA GLY A 25 9.50 0.77 12.76
C GLY A 25 10.40 1.64 11.88
N HIS A 26 11.12 1.07 10.92
CA HIS A 26 11.97 1.79 9.97
C HIS A 26 11.16 2.38 8.82
N TYR A 27 10.21 3.28 9.13
CA TYR A 27 9.23 3.80 8.17
C TYR A 27 9.84 4.46 6.93
N GLN A 28 10.95 5.19 7.08
CA GLN A 28 11.63 5.82 5.94
C GLN A 28 12.22 4.79 4.98
N MET A 29 12.86 3.74 5.50
CA MET A 29 13.39 2.64 4.68
C MET A 29 12.26 1.83 4.07
N ALA A 30 11.21 1.56 4.84
CA ALA A 30 10.03 0.86 4.36
C ALA A 30 9.43 1.56 3.15
N ALA A 31 9.17 2.87 3.24
CA ALA A 31 8.63 3.64 2.13
C ALA A 31 9.51 3.57 0.88
N LYS A 32 10.84 3.66 1.03
CA LYS A 32 11.77 3.55 -0.09
C LYS A 32 11.67 2.19 -0.78
N TYR A 33 11.67 1.10 -0.02
CA TYR A 33 11.55 -0.25 -0.58
C TYR A 33 10.19 -0.49 -1.23
N LEU A 34 9.09 -0.06 -0.61
CA LEU A 34 7.75 -0.20 -1.17
C LEU A 34 7.58 0.59 -2.48
N GLN A 35 8.14 1.80 -2.53
CA GLN A 35 8.12 2.60 -3.76
C GLN A 35 8.96 1.96 -4.87
N ASN A 36 10.13 1.41 -4.53
CA ASN A 36 10.94 0.69 -5.50
C ASN A 36 10.23 -0.56 -6.02
N ALA A 37 9.53 -1.30 -5.15
CA ALA A 37 8.75 -2.47 -5.54
C ALA A 37 7.70 -2.11 -6.60
N LEU A 38 6.95 -1.02 -6.38
CA LEU A 38 6.00 -0.49 -7.35
C LEU A 38 6.69 -0.10 -8.67
N ASN A 39 7.82 0.62 -8.60
CA ASN A 39 8.56 1.08 -9.78
C ASN A 39 9.16 -0.09 -10.59
N ASN A 40 9.56 -1.17 -9.92
CA ASN A 40 10.11 -2.37 -10.55
C ASN A 40 9.03 -3.31 -11.10
N GLY A 41 7.75 -2.96 -10.94
CA GLY A 41 6.62 -3.66 -11.56
C GLY A 41 6.25 -4.97 -10.85
N LEU A 42 5.58 -4.85 -9.71
CA LEU A 42 4.99 -6.00 -9.00
C LEU A 42 4.06 -6.80 -9.89
N THR A 43 4.26 -8.12 -9.88
CA THR A 43 3.55 -9.05 -10.78
C THR A 43 2.06 -9.12 -10.46
N PHE A 44 1.70 -9.13 -9.18
CA PHE A 44 0.32 -9.28 -8.73
C PHE A 44 -0.28 -7.94 -8.31
N LYS A 45 -1.54 -7.71 -8.70
CA LYS A 45 -2.30 -6.53 -8.24
C LYS A 45 -2.45 -6.51 -6.72
N SER A 46 -2.57 -7.66 -6.08
CA SER A 46 -2.61 -7.78 -4.61
C SER A 46 -1.37 -7.18 -3.96
N ASP A 47 -0.20 -7.40 -4.56
CA ASP A 47 1.07 -6.91 -4.06
C ASP A 47 1.19 -5.41 -4.26
N GLN A 48 0.72 -4.88 -5.40
CA GLN A 48 0.64 -3.44 -5.64
C GLN A 48 -0.28 -2.74 -4.63
N VAL A 49 -1.47 -3.32 -4.38
CA VAL A 49 -2.42 -2.83 -3.36
C VAL A 49 -1.78 -2.85 -1.98
N THR A 50 -1.05 -3.93 -1.66
CA THR A 50 -0.32 -4.06 -0.39
C THR A 50 0.74 -2.97 -0.27
N ALA A 51 1.55 -2.75 -1.31
CA ALA A 51 2.58 -1.71 -1.30
C ALA A 51 1.97 -0.31 -1.06
N HIS A 52 0.91 0.03 -1.79
CA HIS A 52 0.18 1.28 -1.60
C HIS A 52 -0.46 1.40 -0.20
N LYS A 53 -1.02 0.32 0.35
CA LYS A 53 -1.57 0.31 1.72
C LYS A 53 -0.51 0.71 2.75
N TYR A 54 0.66 0.06 2.73
CA TYR A 54 1.71 0.35 3.70
C TYR A 54 2.35 1.73 3.47
N LEU A 55 2.48 2.18 2.22
CA LEU A 55 2.86 3.56 1.93
C LEU A 55 1.86 4.56 2.51
N ALA A 56 0.56 4.30 2.38
CA ALA A 56 -0.48 5.13 2.97
C ALA A 56 -0.35 5.20 4.49
N PHE A 57 -0.14 4.06 5.16
CA PHE A 57 0.07 4.03 6.61
C PHE A 57 1.28 4.88 7.01
N ILE A 58 2.42 4.70 6.33
CA ILE A 58 3.64 5.46 6.60
C ILE A 58 3.41 6.96 6.39
N ASP A 59 2.76 7.36 5.29
CA ASP A 59 2.49 8.76 4.99
C ASP A 59 1.53 9.38 6.01
N CYS A 60 0.51 8.64 6.43
CA CYS A 60 -0.44 9.10 7.44
C CYS A 60 0.24 9.36 8.80
N VAL A 61 1.09 8.45 9.28
CA VAL A 61 1.81 8.64 10.55
C VAL A 61 2.96 9.66 10.43
N SER A 62 3.39 9.97 9.21
CA SER A 62 4.40 11.01 8.93
C SER A 62 3.78 12.40 8.73
N GLU A 63 2.51 12.61 9.11
CA GLU A 63 1.76 13.87 8.94
C GLU A 63 1.62 14.33 7.47
N ARG A 64 1.83 13.43 6.51
CA ARG A 64 1.71 13.68 5.07
C ARG A 64 0.32 13.29 4.57
N GLU A 65 -0.71 13.98 5.06
CA GLU A 65 -2.11 13.60 4.83
C GLU A 65 -2.48 13.56 3.33
N LYS A 66 -1.96 14.51 2.53
CA LYS A 66 -2.20 14.54 1.07
C LYS A 66 -1.70 13.25 0.42
N GLN A 67 -0.46 12.87 0.70
CA GLN A 67 0.16 11.66 0.18
C GLN A 67 -0.57 10.42 0.69
N CYS A 68 -0.94 10.37 1.97
CA CYS A 68 -1.71 9.26 2.53
C CYS A 68 -3.01 9.01 1.76
N ARG A 69 -3.77 10.06 1.47
CA ARG A 69 -5.01 9.96 0.66
C ARG A 69 -4.74 9.44 -0.74
N GLU A 70 -3.72 9.96 -1.41
CA GLU A 70 -3.35 9.53 -2.75
C GLU A 70 -2.95 8.05 -2.78
N GLN A 71 -2.18 7.56 -1.80
CA GLN A 71 -1.81 6.15 -1.73
C GLN A 71 -3.03 5.23 -1.57
N PHE A 72 -3.97 5.58 -0.69
CA PHE A 72 -5.23 4.82 -0.57
C PHE A 72 -6.07 4.87 -1.84
N LYS A 73 -6.10 6.03 -2.51
CA LYS A 73 -6.79 6.17 -3.79
C LYS A 73 -6.18 5.24 -4.84
N ARG A 74 -4.85 5.19 -4.97
CA ARG A 74 -4.15 4.25 -5.86
C ARG A 74 -4.49 2.80 -5.55
N ALA A 75 -4.53 2.42 -4.28
CA ALA A 75 -4.94 1.08 -3.86
C ALA A 75 -6.37 0.73 -4.34
N LEU A 76 -7.32 1.65 -4.17
CA LEU A 76 -8.73 1.48 -4.59
C LEU A 76 -8.95 1.59 -6.11
N GLU A 77 -8.07 2.29 -6.83
CA GLU A 77 -8.03 2.29 -8.30
C GLU A 77 -7.64 0.90 -8.83
N ILE A 78 -6.66 0.24 -8.20
CA ILE A 78 -6.19 -1.10 -8.58
C ILE A 78 -7.18 -2.18 -8.16
N ASN A 79 -7.68 -2.12 -6.93
CA ASN A 79 -8.68 -3.04 -6.40
C ASN A 79 -9.84 -2.25 -5.74
N PRO A 80 -10.97 -2.08 -6.45
CA PRO A 80 -12.15 -1.38 -5.92
C PRO A 80 -12.75 -2.00 -4.66
N GLY A 81 -12.55 -3.30 -4.43
CA GLY A 81 -13.03 -4.03 -3.25
C GLY A 81 -11.98 -4.10 -2.13
N PHE A 82 -10.92 -3.28 -2.19
CA PHE A 82 -9.93 -3.23 -1.14
C PHE A 82 -10.55 -2.66 0.14
N GLU A 83 -10.41 -3.40 1.24
CA GLU A 83 -10.83 -2.99 2.57
C GLU A 83 -9.69 -3.22 3.57
N LEU A 84 -9.62 -2.33 4.56
CA LEU A 84 -8.75 -2.52 5.72
C LEU A 84 -9.37 -3.55 6.66
N SER A 85 -8.53 -4.35 7.31
CA SER A 85 -9.02 -5.22 8.39
C SER A 85 -9.60 -4.39 9.54
N ALA A 86 -10.46 -4.98 10.36
CA ALA A 86 -11.08 -4.28 11.50
C ALA A 86 -10.03 -3.65 12.45
N ALA A 87 -8.90 -4.33 12.64
CA ALA A 87 -7.78 -3.83 13.45
C ALA A 87 -7.11 -2.60 12.82
N GLU A 88 -6.89 -2.61 11.50
CA GLU A 88 -6.29 -1.48 10.78
C GLU A 88 -7.26 -0.30 10.66
N ALA A 89 -8.54 -0.57 10.36
CA ALA A 89 -9.57 0.47 10.20
C ALA A 89 -9.86 1.24 11.51
N GLY A 90 -9.60 0.61 12.67
CA GLY A 90 -9.73 1.23 13.99
C GLY A 90 -8.63 2.25 14.34
N HIS A 91 -7.58 2.40 13.51
CA HIS A 91 -6.48 3.31 13.82
C HIS A 91 -6.92 4.78 13.72
N PRO A 92 -6.61 5.62 14.72
CA PRO A 92 -7.13 7.00 14.79
C PRO A 92 -6.63 7.90 13.66
N ILE A 93 -5.43 7.63 13.14
CA ILE A 93 -4.79 8.47 12.10
C ILE A 93 -5.29 8.10 10.70
N TRP A 94 -5.03 6.88 10.21
CA TRP A 94 -5.37 6.51 8.84
C TRP A 94 -6.79 5.98 8.66
N GLY A 95 -7.47 5.50 9.72
CA GLY A 95 -8.82 4.95 9.62
C GLY A 95 -9.86 5.94 9.11
N PRO A 96 -9.93 7.19 9.63
CA PRO A 96 -10.79 8.24 9.08
C PRO A 96 -10.44 8.60 7.64
N VAL A 97 -9.15 8.66 7.32
CA VAL A 97 -8.65 8.99 5.97
C VAL A 97 -9.07 7.93 4.96
N PHE A 98 -8.87 6.65 5.28
CA PHE A 98 -9.28 5.55 4.41
C PHE A 98 -10.78 5.55 4.14
N ARG A 99 -11.62 5.69 5.18
CA ARG A 99 -13.08 5.75 5.04
C ARG A 99 -13.53 6.90 4.13
N LYS A 100 -12.90 8.07 4.28
CA LYS A 100 -13.19 9.22 3.41
C LYS A 100 -12.83 8.92 1.95
N VAL A 101 -11.64 8.39 1.69
CA VAL A 101 -11.20 8.05 0.33
C VAL A 101 -12.08 6.95 -0.28
N GLN A 102 -12.47 5.93 0.50
CA GLN A 102 -13.36 4.86 0.05
C GLN A 102 -14.74 5.41 -0.36
N ALA A 103 -15.31 6.32 0.43
CA ALA A 103 -16.57 6.99 0.11
C ALA A 103 -16.45 7.85 -1.15
N GLU A 104 -15.38 8.64 -1.30
CA GLU A 104 -15.10 9.44 -2.49
C GLU A 104 -14.93 8.58 -3.75
N GLN A 105 -14.20 7.47 -3.67
CA GLN A 105 -14.01 6.53 -4.79
C GLN A 105 -15.31 5.84 -5.20
N SER A 106 -16.18 5.54 -4.24
CA SER A 106 -17.50 4.95 -4.50
C SER A 106 -18.42 5.93 -5.22
N GLN A 107 -18.33 7.23 -4.89
CA GLN A 107 -19.07 8.30 -5.57
C GLN A 107 -18.53 8.58 -6.97
N GLN A 108 -17.21 8.56 -7.15
CA GLN A 108 -16.55 8.77 -8.45
C GLN A 108 -16.95 7.72 -9.51
N LYS A 109 -17.34 6.52 -9.06
CA LYS A 109 -17.73 5.40 -9.93
C LYS A 109 -19.24 5.31 -10.21
N ARG A 110 -20.05 6.19 -9.63
CA ARG A 110 -21.49 6.33 -9.90
C ARG A 110 -21.73 7.31 -11.03
#